data_AF-A0A2U3RPS7-F1
#
_entry.id   AF-A0A2U3RPS7-F1
#
_cell.length_a   1.000
_cell.length_b   1.000
_cell.length_c   1.000
_cell.angle_alpha   90.00
_cell.angle_beta   90.00
_cell.angle_gamma   90.00
#
_symmetry.space_group_name_H-M   'P 1'
#
loop_
_entity.id
_entity.type
_entity.pdbx_description
1 polymer ?
#
loop_
_entity_poly.entity_id
_entity_poly.type
_entity_poly.pdbx_seq_one_letter_code
_entity_poly.pdbx_strand_id
1 'polypeptide(L)'
;MKFVKYITAVLLLTLLNTTIASKLNNNQPVQQKLIRNKAILAEKHFNVGISFLELNKYQEAMKNFDLAIKYKPNYSKAYVNKGVCLCESGQYQKAIENFDLAIKYKLNYANAYYNRPLSKLVNVSKL
;
A
#
# COMPACT_ATOMS: atom_id res chain seq x y z
N MET A 1 22.19 -17.34 49.99
CA MET A 1 22.31 -16.14 49.11
C MET A 1 22.24 -16.40 47.60
N LYS A 2 22.71 -17.54 47.05
CA LYS A 2 22.69 -17.80 45.59
C LYS A 2 21.28 -17.98 45.00
N PHE A 3 20.37 -18.64 45.73
CA PHE A 3 19.00 -18.92 45.28
C PHE A 3 18.14 -17.65 45.10
N VAL A 4 18.24 -16.68 46.02
CA VAL A 4 17.52 -15.39 45.93
C VAL A 4 17.97 -14.60 44.70
N LYS A 5 19.29 -14.57 44.40
CA LYS A 5 19.83 -13.92 43.20
C LYS A 5 19.31 -14.53 41.90
N TYR A 6 19.09 -15.85 41.88
CA TYR A 6 18.54 -16.56 40.73
C TYR A 6 17.07 -16.19 40.49
N ILE A 7 16.25 -16.20 41.54
CA ILE A 7 14.83 -15.83 41.43
C ILE A 7 14.69 -14.38 40.95
N THR A 8 15.48 -13.44 41.50
CA THR A 8 15.42 -12.03 41.07
C THR A 8 15.87 -11.85 39.62
N ALA A 9 16.88 -12.62 39.17
CA ALA A 9 17.34 -12.57 37.78
C ALA A 9 16.26 -13.08 36.79
N VAL A 10 15.57 -14.17 37.11
CA VAL A 10 14.50 -14.73 36.28
C VAL A 10 13.31 -13.76 36.19
N LEU A 11 12.92 -13.13 37.31
CA LEU A 11 11.83 -12.16 37.34
C LEU A 11 12.14 -10.89 36.53
N LEU A 12 13.38 -10.39 36.61
CA LEU A 12 13.84 -9.26 35.79
C LEU A 12 13.81 -9.60 34.30
N LEU A 13 14.20 -10.82 33.93
CA LEU A 13 14.21 -11.26 32.54
C LEU A 13 12.79 -11.35 31.96
N THR A 14 11.82 -11.86 32.73
CA THR A 14 10.42 -11.95 32.29
C THR A 14 9.78 -10.56 32.17
N LEU A 15 10.03 -9.66 33.12
CA LEU A 15 9.61 -8.26 33.04
C LEU A 15 10.21 -7.52 31.83
N LEU A 16 11.48 -7.77 31.53
CA LEU A 16 12.13 -7.18 30.36
C LEU A 16 11.49 -7.68 29.06
N ASN A 17 11.25 -8.99 28.94
CA ASN A 17 10.62 -9.59 27.76
C ASN A 17 9.19 -9.08 27.53
N THR A 18 8.38 -8.93 28.58
CA THR A 18 7.03 -8.38 28.46
C THR A 18 7.03 -6.90 28.08
N THR A 19 8.00 -6.13 28.59
CA THR A 19 8.17 -4.70 28.25
C THR A 19 8.62 -4.51 26.79
N ILE A 20 9.47 -5.39 26.27
CA ILE A 20 9.90 -5.37 24.86
C ILE A 20 8.72 -5.75 23.96
N ALA A 21 7.97 -6.81 24.31
CA ALA A 21 6.80 -7.24 23.56
C ALA A 21 5.70 -6.17 23.51
N SER A 22 5.45 -5.46 24.61
CA SER A 22 4.47 -4.37 24.63
C SER A 22 4.90 -3.16 23.78
N LYS A 23 6.19 -2.78 23.79
CA LYS A 23 6.73 -1.76 22.88
C LYS A 23 6.61 -2.14 21.40
N LEU A 24 6.86 -3.41 21.06
CA LEU A 24 6.66 -3.93 19.69
C LEU A 24 5.18 -3.91 19.28
N ASN A 25 4.28 -4.26 20.22
CA ASN A 25 2.84 -4.32 19.96
C ASN A 25 2.20 -2.92 19.83
N ASN A 26 2.68 -1.91 20.56
CA ASN A 26 2.17 -0.54 20.51
C ASN A 26 2.38 0.15 19.15
N ASN A 27 3.33 -0.31 18.34
CA ASN A 27 3.58 0.23 17.01
C ASN A 27 2.59 -0.28 15.96
N GLN A 28 1.99 -1.46 16.16
CA GLN A 28 1.00 -2.02 15.23
C GLN A 28 -0.28 -1.19 15.10
N PRO A 29 -0.97 -0.75 16.18
CA PRO A 29 -2.18 0.06 16.06
C PRO A 29 -1.89 1.43 15.45
N VAL A 30 -0.73 2.03 15.74
CA VAL A 30 -0.31 3.31 15.13
C VAL A 30 -0.03 3.14 13.63
N GLN A 31 0.68 2.08 13.24
CA GLN A 31 0.94 1.78 11.82
C GLN A 31 -0.35 1.43 11.07
N GLN A 32 -1.25 0.64 11.65
CA GLN A 32 -2.56 0.33 11.07
C GLN A 32 -3.40 1.60 10.88
N LYS A 33 -3.42 2.48 11.87
CA LYS A 33 -4.08 3.80 11.77
C LYS A 33 -3.46 4.65 10.67
N LEU A 34 -2.12 4.68 10.55
CA LEU A 34 -1.44 5.40 9.49
C LEU A 34 -1.75 4.83 8.09
N ILE A 35 -1.72 3.51 7.94
CA ILE A 35 -2.09 2.82 6.69
C ILE A 35 -3.54 3.14 6.32
N ARG A 36 -4.45 3.04 7.29
CA ARG A 36 -5.87 3.39 7.11
C ARG A 36 -6.03 4.84 6.68
N ASN A 37 -5.34 5.77 7.32
CA ASN A 37 -5.39 7.19 6.97
C ASN A 37 -4.90 7.45 5.55
N LYS A 38 -3.80 6.83 5.14
CA LYS A 38 -3.30 6.91 3.75
C LYS A 38 -4.31 6.34 2.77
N ALA A 39 -4.94 5.21 3.07
CA ALA A 39 -5.96 4.61 2.22
C ALA A 39 -7.18 5.53 2.03
N ILE A 40 -7.67 6.13 3.12
CA ILE A 40 -8.78 7.10 3.09
C ILE A 40 -8.42 8.33 2.25
N LEU A 41 -7.21 8.88 2.43
CA LEU A 41 -6.74 10.01 1.63
C LEU A 41 -6.64 9.66 0.13
N ALA A 42 -6.16 8.46 -0.19
CA ALA A 42 -6.11 7.98 -1.56
C ALA A 42 -7.50 7.90 -2.20
N GLU A 43 -8.47 7.33 -1.48
CA GLU A 43 -9.84 7.20 -1.94
C GLU A 43 -10.54 8.56 -2.10
N LYS A 44 -10.34 9.47 -1.14
CA LYS A 44 -10.86 10.85 -1.22
C LYS A 44 -10.38 11.55 -2.49
N HIS A 45 -9.08 11.55 -2.74
CA HIS A 45 -8.53 12.18 -3.95
C HIS A 45 -8.97 11.48 -5.21
N PHE A 46 -9.08 10.14 -5.21
CA PHE A 46 -9.63 9.41 -6.35
C PHE A 46 -11.05 9.88 -6.70
N ASN A 47 -11.94 9.97 -5.71
CA ASN A 47 -13.32 10.40 -5.92
C ASN A 47 -13.40 11.85 -6.43
N VAL A 48 -12.60 12.76 -5.88
CA VAL A 48 -12.51 14.15 -6.39
C VAL A 48 -11.99 14.17 -7.84
N GLY A 49 -11.03 13.31 -8.17
CA GLY A 49 -10.52 13.17 -9.53
C GLY A 49 -11.60 12.69 -10.50
N ILE A 50 -12.44 11.73 -10.10
CA ILE A 50 -13.60 11.28 -10.89
C ILE A 50 -14.58 12.43 -11.13
N SER A 51 -14.92 13.21 -10.10
CA SER A 51 -15.82 14.36 -10.27
C SER A 51 -15.26 15.40 -11.26
N PHE A 52 -13.94 15.65 -11.26
CA PHE A 52 -13.34 16.52 -12.28
C PHE A 52 -13.33 15.90 -13.68
N LEU A 53 -13.11 14.58 -13.78
CA LEU A 53 -13.16 13.86 -15.06
C LEU A 53 -14.56 13.94 -15.68
N GLU A 54 -15.62 13.73 -14.90
CA GLU A 54 -17.02 13.86 -15.34
C GLU A 54 -17.36 15.28 -15.82
N LEU A 55 -16.65 16.29 -15.32
CA LEU A 55 -16.75 17.69 -15.74
C LEU A 55 -15.79 18.04 -16.91
N ASN A 56 -15.11 17.04 -17.49
CA ASN A 56 -14.08 17.20 -18.53
C ASN A 56 -12.91 18.12 -18.12
N LYS A 57 -12.70 18.31 -16.80
CA LYS A 57 -11.58 19.08 -16.23
C LYS A 57 -10.36 18.19 -16.06
N TYR A 58 -9.77 17.81 -17.19
CA TYR A 58 -8.77 16.73 -17.23
C TYR A 58 -7.50 17.04 -16.44
N GLN A 59 -7.04 18.30 -16.39
CA GLN A 59 -5.85 18.66 -15.62
C GLN A 59 -6.05 18.51 -14.11
N GLU A 60 -7.18 18.97 -13.60
CA GLU A 60 -7.56 18.85 -12.19
C GLU A 60 -7.84 17.40 -11.79
N ALA A 61 -8.43 16.62 -12.70
CA ALA A 61 -8.61 15.18 -12.53
C ALA A 61 -7.25 14.48 -12.38
N MET A 62 -6.30 14.73 -13.30
CA MET A 62 -4.95 14.15 -13.24
C MET A 62 -4.22 14.50 -11.94
N LYS A 63 -4.27 15.76 -11.50
CA LYS A 63 -3.67 16.19 -10.21
C LYS A 63 -4.22 15.39 -9.03
N ASN A 64 -5.52 15.10 -9.02
CA ASN A 64 -6.14 14.32 -7.96
C ASN A 64 -5.81 12.82 -8.06
N PHE A 65 -5.73 12.27 -9.27
CA PHE A 65 -5.25 10.90 -9.45
C PHE A 65 -3.78 10.74 -9.02
N ASP A 66 -2.94 11.73 -9.26
CA ASP A 66 -1.55 11.75 -8.75
C ASP A 66 -1.48 11.74 -7.24
N LEU A 67 -2.34 12.51 -6.56
CA LEU A 67 -2.44 12.47 -5.10
C LEU A 67 -2.95 11.12 -4.60
N ALA A 68 -3.94 10.52 -5.28
CA ALA A 68 -4.43 9.19 -4.95
C ALA A 68 -3.32 8.14 -5.05
N ILE A 69 -2.52 8.20 -6.12
CA ILE A 69 -1.35 7.33 -6.34
C ILE A 69 -0.28 7.58 -5.28
N LYS A 70 0.01 8.83 -4.92
CA LYS A 70 0.97 9.18 -3.87
C LYS A 70 0.64 8.52 -2.53
N TYR A 71 -0.65 8.48 -2.16
CA TYR A 71 -1.08 7.86 -0.91
C TYR A 71 -1.26 6.34 -1.02
N LYS A 72 -1.58 5.82 -2.20
CA LYS A 72 -1.70 4.39 -2.49
C LYS A 72 -1.02 4.05 -3.83
N PRO A 73 0.29 3.76 -3.83
CA PRO A 73 1.07 3.58 -5.06
C PRO A 73 0.63 2.45 -5.98
N ASN A 74 -0.09 1.45 -5.44
CA ASN A 74 -0.65 0.32 -6.17
C ASN A 74 -2.14 0.52 -6.53
N TYR A 75 -2.65 1.75 -6.51
CA TYR A 75 -4.05 2.02 -6.79
C TYR A 75 -4.35 1.99 -8.30
N SER A 76 -4.50 0.78 -8.84
CA SER A 76 -4.71 0.53 -10.28
C SER A 76 -5.80 1.39 -10.90
N LYS A 77 -6.93 1.59 -10.21
CA LYS A 77 -8.03 2.46 -10.70
C LYS A 77 -7.58 3.90 -10.95
N ALA A 78 -6.71 4.47 -10.12
CA ALA A 78 -6.23 5.84 -10.28
C ALA A 78 -5.34 5.97 -11.53
N TYR A 79 -4.49 4.97 -11.81
CA TYR A 79 -3.69 4.95 -13.04
C TYR A 79 -4.56 4.83 -14.30
N VAL A 80 -5.60 3.98 -14.30
CA VAL A 80 -6.53 3.88 -15.44
C VAL A 80 -7.18 5.23 -15.73
N ASN A 81 -7.76 5.88 -14.72
CA ASN A 81 -8.46 7.14 -14.93
C ASN A 81 -7.50 8.28 -15.30
N LYS A 82 -6.28 8.30 -14.77
CA LYS A 82 -5.23 9.22 -15.25
C LYS A 82 -4.88 8.97 -16.72
N GLY A 83 -4.79 7.69 -17.14
CA GLY A 83 -4.59 7.32 -18.54
C GLY A 83 -5.70 7.83 -19.44
N VAL A 84 -6.96 7.73 -19.02
CA VAL A 84 -8.10 8.32 -19.74
C VAL A 84 -7.93 9.83 -19.90
N CYS A 85 -7.64 10.59 -18.83
CA CYS A 85 -7.39 12.03 -18.93
C CYS A 85 -6.24 12.38 -19.87
N LEU A 86 -5.19 11.55 -19.91
CA LEU A 86 -4.05 11.74 -20.81
C LEU A 86 -4.44 11.50 -22.27
N CYS A 87 -5.27 10.50 -22.57
CA CYS A 87 -5.84 10.29 -23.90
C CYS A 87 -6.65 11.50 -24.36
N GLU A 88 -7.54 12.00 -23.50
CA GLU A 88 -8.36 13.20 -23.78
C GLU A 88 -7.50 14.46 -23.99
N SER A 89 -6.31 14.49 -23.40
CA SER A 89 -5.33 15.57 -23.58
C SER A 89 -4.33 15.32 -24.71
N GLY A 90 -4.52 14.28 -25.53
CA GLY A 90 -3.64 13.92 -26.66
C GLY A 90 -2.27 13.33 -26.27
N GLN A 91 -2.05 13.03 -24.99
CA GLN A 91 -0.77 12.51 -24.46
C GLN A 91 -0.75 10.97 -24.45
N TYR A 92 -0.94 10.35 -25.62
CA TYR A 92 -1.18 8.91 -25.75
C TYR A 92 -0.05 8.03 -25.19
N GLN A 93 1.22 8.41 -25.42
CA GLN A 93 2.36 7.63 -24.91
C GLN A 93 2.34 7.52 -23.38
N LYS A 94 2.09 8.65 -22.70
CA LYS A 94 1.96 8.66 -21.23
C LYS A 94 0.72 7.91 -20.75
N ALA A 95 -0.36 7.91 -21.54
CA ALA A 95 -1.56 7.14 -21.21
C ALA A 95 -1.26 5.63 -21.21
N ILE A 96 -0.56 5.13 -22.24
CA ILE A 96 -0.11 3.73 -22.33
C ILE A 96 0.71 3.34 -21.10
N GLU A 97 1.70 4.16 -20.73
CA GLU A 97 2.51 3.92 -19.52
C GLU A 97 1.64 3.80 -18.25
N ASN A 98 0.59 4.61 -18.12
CA ASN A 98 -0.33 4.53 -16.98
C ASN A 98 -1.19 3.26 -17.03
N PHE A 99 -1.66 2.84 -18.21
CA PHE A 99 -2.39 1.59 -18.35
C PHE A 99 -1.52 0.36 -18.03
N ASP A 100 -0.25 0.36 -18.44
CA ASP A 100 0.70 -0.70 -18.11
C ASP A 100 0.95 -0.79 -16.60
N LEU A 101 1.09 0.36 -15.93
CA LEU A 101 1.19 0.41 -14.46
C LEU A 101 -0.08 -0.12 -13.81
N ALA A 102 -1.26 0.22 -14.31
CA ALA A 102 -2.53 -0.29 -13.79
C ALA A 102 -2.62 -1.82 -13.88
N ILE A 103 -2.22 -2.40 -15.02
CA ILE A 103 -2.17 -3.86 -15.24
C ILE A 103 -1.19 -4.51 -14.27
N LYS A 104 0.04 -3.98 -14.18
CA LYS A 104 1.07 -4.46 -13.24
C LYS A 104 0.55 -4.53 -11.81
N TYR A 105 -0.09 -3.49 -11.32
CA TYR A 105 -0.60 -3.46 -9.94
C TYR A 105 -1.85 -4.34 -9.74
N LYS A 106 -2.73 -4.48 -10.74
CA LYS A 106 -3.87 -5.39 -10.67
C LYS A 106 -3.42 -6.86 -10.64
N LEU A 107 -2.43 -7.23 -11.46
CA LEU A 107 -1.84 -8.57 -11.47
C LEU A 107 -1.11 -8.87 -10.16
N ASN A 108 -0.34 -7.93 -9.62
CA ASN A 108 0.29 -8.10 -8.31
C ASN A 108 -0.74 -8.32 -7.20
N TYR A 109 -1.85 -7.59 -7.23
CA TYR A 109 -2.96 -7.82 -6.30
C TYR A 109 -3.57 -9.21 -6.50
N ALA A 110 -3.93 -9.60 -7.72
CA ALA A 110 -4.47 -10.93 -7.99
C ALA A 110 -3.50 -12.05 -7.54
N ASN A 111 -2.22 -11.95 -7.89
CA ASN A 111 -1.18 -12.90 -7.50
C ASN A 111 -1.02 -12.99 -5.98
N ALA A 112 -1.11 -11.88 -5.24
CA ALA A 112 -1.05 -11.89 -3.78
C ALA A 112 -2.27 -12.58 -3.15
N TYR A 113 -3.45 -12.47 -3.77
CA TYR A 113 -4.67 -13.14 -3.32
C TYR A 113 -4.68 -14.63 -3.64
N TYR A 114 -4.16 -15.02 -4.82
CA TYR A 114 -4.07 -16.43 -5.22
C TYR A 114 -2.86 -17.17 -4.63
N ASN A 115 -1.77 -16.48 -4.27
CA ASN A 115 -0.54 -17.11 -3.76
C ASN A 115 -0.25 -16.81 -2.28
N ARG A 116 -1.13 -17.29 -1.40
CA ARG A 116 -0.71 -17.98 -0.17
C ARG A 116 -0.78 -19.48 -0.48
N PRO A 117 0.25 -20.33 -0.32
CA PRO A 117 1.71 -20.23 -0.45
C PRO A 117 2.19 -21.08 -1.65
N LEU A 118 2.22 -20.54 -2.87
CA LEU A 118 2.81 -21.24 -4.04
C LEU A 118 3.95 -20.44 -4.71
N SER A 119 4.28 -19.25 -4.20
CA SER A 119 5.31 -18.37 -4.80
C SER A 119 6.75 -18.89 -4.68
N LYS A 120 6.99 -20.01 -3.99
CA LYS A 120 8.32 -20.67 -3.97
C LYS A 120 8.57 -21.62 -5.15
N LEU A 121 7.56 -21.98 -5.95
CA LEU A 121 7.73 -23.00 -7.00
C LEU A 121 7.98 -22.43 -8.41
N VAL A 122 7.69 -21.15 -8.67
CA VAL A 122 7.83 -20.59 -10.03
C VAL A 122 9.25 -20.11 -10.35
N ASN A 123 10.18 -20.17 -9.39
CA ASN A 123 11.57 -19.78 -9.61
C ASN A 123 12.53 -20.96 -9.82
N VAL A 124 12.03 -22.19 -10.04
CA VAL A 124 12.86 -23.39 -10.26
C VAL A 124 12.88 -23.84 -11.73
N SER A 125 12.15 -23.18 -12.63
CA SER A 125 12.13 -23.53 -14.07
C SER A 125 13.06 -22.68 -14.95
N LYS A 126 14.08 -22.04 -14.34
CA LYS A 126 15.12 -21.26 -15.06
C LYS A 126 16.56 -21.62 -14.64
N LEU A 127 16.82 -22.86 -14.24
CA LEU A 127 18.16 -23.41 -14.11
C LEU A 127 18.27 -24.70 -14.94
#